data_AF-A0A651EVU5-F1
#
_entry.id   AF-A0A651EVU5-F1
#
_cell.length_a   1.000
_cell.length_b   1.000
_cell.length_c   1.000
_cell.angle_alpha   90.00
_cell.angle_beta   90.00
_cell.angle_gamma   90.00
#
_symmetry.space_group_name_H-M   'P 1'
#
loop_
_entity.id
_entity.type
_entity.pdbx_description
1 polymer ?
#
loop_
_entity_poly.entity_id
_entity_poly.type
_entity_poly.pdbx_seq_one_letter_code
_entity_poly.pdbx_strand_id
1 'polypeptide(L)'
;MKKRTAALAAMIGAICALAAFATPASLLVSATEAETMLGQSSVVFVDVRPVDAFETAHIPGAVQVYRPDLSASAGSYEFPGMRISRDGFYDLLGSLGISADTLIIAYTDSAYHDAFRFAWLARLYGHEQVRVLDVPFDAWVEARLPVASGRSAPSAIGYEAPGAASGSMLASRDDVIAAQRDPNTIVVDTRTTAEFWGVTVYAGATRRGHIPGAVHLNYTMNFDEHGVLDRAALRTQFEAAGITPDRNIIVYCHVGGRAAMTNLILSDVLGYPNVRSYDGSWVEWSYMRDGSVVSYFLYLTGAVFFIAIVSIGLVHWKRIRSGKDSALDKVDGAIGIAFTVFLIWYFNLFSLVSMDRIGELQAWIESFGFAGPIVFIMLFALGTLFFLPGTPFAIIAGVVFGPLLGSVYALTGATIGASLAMLAGRYAFRSYAEKLVEKNPGLRKIDDGVVKHGWRMLMITRFVPVVPFNVQNYVYGLTRIPFWTYAVLSMVFMSPGTAAYVFIAGAAVSGANIGTIMTYFAIAAVLLVGLSLLPGLLKKKSGAADILG
;
A
#
# COMPACT_ATOMS: atom_id res chain seq x y z
N MET A 1 -37.40 -55.03 42.63
CA MET A 1 -37.49 -53.80 41.78
C MET A 1 -36.70 -52.61 42.33
N LYS A 2 -36.80 -52.25 43.62
CA LYS A 2 -36.11 -51.07 44.21
C LYS A 2 -34.56 -51.05 44.10
N LYS A 3 -33.87 -52.20 44.08
CA LYS A 3 -32.40 -52.24 43.95
C LYS A 3 -31.89 -52.00 42.51
N ARG A 4 -32.70 -52.30 41.48
CA ARG A 4 -32.31 -52.06 40.07
C ARG A 4 -32.50 -50.60 39.65
N THR A 5 -33.49 -49.90 40.23
CA THR A 5 -33.72 -48.47 40.01
C THR A 5 -32.65 -47.59 40.67
N ALA A 6 -32.13 -47.99 41.83
CA ALA A 6 -31.03 -47.27 42.50
C ALA A 6 -29.70 -47.40 41.76
N ALA A 7 -29.40 -48.59 41.21
CA ALA A 7 -28.20 -48.81 40.40
C ALA A 7 -28.25 -48.06 39.05
N LEU A 8 -29.43 -47.99 38.42
CA LEU A 8 -29.62 -47.23 37.18
C LEU A 8 -29.52 -45.71 37.41
N ALA A 9 -30.06 -45.20 38.53
CA ALA A 9 -29.94 -43.79 38.90
C ALA A 9 -28.49 -43.40 39.28
N ALA A 10 -27.75 -44.28 39.96
CA ALA A 10 -26.33 -44.07 40.25
C ALA A 10 -25.45 -44.14 38.99
N MET A 11 -25.79 -45.00 38.03
CA MET A 11 -25.10 -45.11 36.74
C MET A 11 -25.42 -43.91 35.83
N ILE A 12 -26.65 -43.41 35.80
CA ILE A 12 -27.02 -42.18 35.10
C ILE A 12 -26.38 -40.96 35.78
N GLY A 13 -26.33 -40.91 37.12
CA GLY A 13 -25.63 -39.87 37.87
C GLY A 13 -24.12 -39.87 37.63
N ALA A 14 -23.49 -41.05 37.50
CA ALA A 14 -22.09 -41.19 37.14
C ALA A 14 -21.83 -40.83 35.67
N ILE A 15 -22.73 -41.18 34.74
CA ILE A 15 -22.63 -40.79 33.32
C ILE A 15 -22.86 -39.28 33.15
N CYS A 16 -23.75 -38.65 33.92
CA CYS A 16 -23.93 -37.19 33.94
C CYS A 16 -22.77 -36.46 34.64
N ALA A 17 -22.07 -37.07 35.60
CA ALA A 17 -20.87 -36.53 36.22
C ALA A 17 -19.62 -36.68 35.34
N LEU A 18 -19.54 -37.73 34.50
CA LEU A 18 -18.50 -37.93 33.49
C LEU A 18 -18.77 -37.17 32.18
N ALA A 19 -20.00 -36.67 31.98
CA ALA A 19 -20.40 -35.83 30.85
C ALA A 19 -20.72 -34.39 31.26
N ALA A 20 -20.15 -33.92 32.38
CA ALA A 20 -19.73 -32.53 32.42
C ALA A 20 -18.60 -32.42 31.39
N PHE A 21 -18.98 -32.27 30.11
CA PHE A 21 -18.10 -31.66 29.12
C PHE A 21 -17.63 -30.38 29.80
N ALA A 22 -16.39 -30.38 30.31
CA ALA A 22 -15.74 -29.18 30.74
C ALA A 22 -15.89 -28.25 29.54
N THR A 23 -16.71 -27.21 29.68
CA THR A 23 -16.71 -26.11 28.73
C THR A 23 -15.23 -25.78 28.55
N PRO A 24 -14.68 -25.84 27.33
CA PRO A 24 -13.28 -25.53 27.14
C PRO A 24 -13.01 -24.21 27.85
N ALA A 25 -12.12 -24.20 28.84
CA ALA A 25 -11.93 -23.02 29.65
C ALA A 25 -11.60 -21.85 28.71
N SER A 26 -12.33 -20.74 28.84
CA SER A 26 -12.29 -19.57 27.94
C SER A 26 -10.86 -19.18 27.61
N LEU A 27 -10.54 -18.86 26.34
CA LEU A 27 -9.22 -18.33 25.95
C LEU A 27 -8.87 -17.03 26.68
N LEU A 28 -9.87 -16.18 26.89
CA LEU A 28 -9.74 -14.87 27.50
C LEU A 28 -9.96 -14.98 29.01
N VAL A 29 -9.11 -14.31 29.78
CA VAL A 29 -9.16 -14.22 31.24
C VAL A 29 -9.25 -12.74 31.64
N SER A 30 -10.23 -12.41 32.47
CA SER A 30 -10.39 -11.04 32.97
C SER A 30 -9.30 -10.67 33.98
N ALA A 31 -9.06 -9.37 34.19
CA ALA A 31 -8.07 -8.90 35.15
C ALA A 31 -8.33 -9.39 36.58
N THR A 32 -9.59 -9.38 37.02
CA THR A 32 -10.00 -9.85 38.36
C THR A 32 -9.84 -11.36 38.50
N GLU A 33 -10.13 -12.13 37.46
CA GLU A 33 -9.89 -13.58 37.47
C GLU A 33 -8.39 -13.90 37.51
N ALA A 34 -7.59 -13.23 36.68
CA ALA A 34 -6.14 -13.37 36.68
C ALA A 34 -5.51 -12.99 38.03
N GLU A 35 -6.02 -11.97 38.73
CA GLU A 35 -5.54 -11.61 40.07
C GLU A 35 -5.64 -12.80 41.06
N THR A 36 -6.73 -13.58 41.00
CA THR A 36 -6.89 -14.76 41.87
C THR A 36 -5.88 -15.87 41.60
N MET A 37 -5.19 -15.82 40.44
CA MET A 37 -4.18 -16.79 40.02
C MET A 37 -2.76 -16.42 40.45
N LEU A 38 -2.56 -15.23 41.02
CA LEU A 38 -1.24 -14.79 41.48
C LEU A 38 -0.66 -15.73 42.54
N GLY A 39 0.61 -16.10 42.37
CA GLY A 39 1.34 -16.96 43.31
C GLY A 39 0.99 -18.45 43.27
N GLN A 40 0.06 -18.87 42.41
CA GLN A 40 -0.23 -20.29 42.22
C GLN A 40 0.92 -20.97 41.45
N SER A 41 1.49 -22.06 41.99
CA SER A 41 2.66 -22.71 41.39
C SER A 41 2.40 -23.38 40.04
N SER A 42 1.14 -23.61 39.69
CA SER A 42 0.73 -24.15 38.38
C SER A 42 0.45 -23.07 37.35
N VAL A 43 0.57 -21.77 37.68
CA VAL A 43 0.26 -20.65 36.78
C VAL A 43 1.50 -19.80 36.54
N VAL A 44 1.77 -19.47 35.28
CA VAL A 44 2.84 -18.55 34.90
C VAL A 44 2.28 -17.42 34.03
N PHE A 45 2.53 -16.19 34.46
CA PHE A 45 2.23 -15.00 33.65
C PHE A 45 3.37 -14.78 32.68
N VAL A 46 3.06 -14.59 31.39
CA VAL A 46 4.05 -14.30 30.35
C VAL A 46 3.79 -12.90 29.82
N ASP A 47 4.71 -12.00 30.12
CA ASP A 47 4.72 -10.64 29.61
C ASP A 47 5.36 -10.63 28.22
N VAL A 48 4.57 -10.27 27.20
CA VAL A 48 5.03 -10.23 25.80
C VAL A 48 5.42 -8.80 25.35
N ARG A 49 5.89 -7.97 26.28
CA ARG A 49 6.33 -6.59 26.04
C ARG A 49 7.86 -6.49 25.99
N PRO A 50 8.41 -5.38 25.46
CA PRO A 50 9.84 -5.11 25.53
C PRO A 50 10.41 -5.22 26.95
N VAL A 51 11.66 -5.68 27.07
CA VAL A 51 12.31 -5.97 28.37
C VAL A 51 12.39 -4.75 29.28
N ASP A 52 12.53 -3.56 28.72
CA ASP A 52 12.54 -2.29 29.46
C ASP A 52 11.18 -1.96 30.08
N ALA A 53 10.09 -2.25 29.38
CA ALA A 53 8.73 -2.12 29.92
C ALA A 53 8.51 -3.12 31.06
N PHE A 54 8.91 -4.39 30.86
CA PHE A 54 8.83 -5.42 31.89
C PHE A 54 9.64 -5.06 33.14
N GLU A 55 10.91 -4.69 32.99
CA GLU A 55 11.78 -4.35 34.14
C GLU A 55 11.26 -3.12 34.90
N THR A 56 10.54 -2.21 34.22
CA THR A 56 9.90 -1.05 34.85
C THR A 56 8.72 -1.46 35.72
N ALA A 57 7.77 -2.20 35.16
CA ALA A 57 6.60 -2.71 35.88
C ALA A 57 5.98 -3.91 35.16
N HIS A 58 5.69 -4.98 35.88
CA HIS A 58 5.06 -6.20 35.36
C HIS A 58 4.14 -6.85 36.41
N ILE A 59 3.33 -7.83 35.99
CA ILE A 59 2.50 -8.64 36.90
C ILE A 59 3.41 -9.50 37.80
N PRO A 60 3.22 -9.55 39.14
CA PRO A 60 4.11 -10.28 40.04
C PRO A 60 4.32 -11.75 39.65
N GLY A 61 5.58 -12.18 39.59
CA GLY A 61 5.94 -13.55 39.20
C GLY A 61 5.93 -13.81 37.70
N ALA A 62 5.67 -12.79 36.86
CA ALA A 62 5.71 -12.94 35.42
C ALA A 62 7.14 -13.18 34.89
N VAL A 63 7.21 -13.89 33.77
CA VAL A 63 8.42 -14.04 32.94
C VAL A 63 8.28 -13.21 31.67
N GLN A 64 9.39 -12.84 31.06
CA GLN A 64 9.41 -11.92 29.91
C GLN A 64 9.77 -12.64 28.62
N VAL A 65 9.04 -12.31 27.55
CA VAL A 65 9.26 -12.76 26.17
C VAL A 65 9.01 -11.58 25.25
N TYR A 66 9.71 -11.47 24.11
CA TYR A 66 9.35 -10.48 23.09
C TYR A 66 9.39 -11.06 21.67
N ARG A 67 9.07 -10.21 20.68
CA ARG A 67 8.94 -10.62 19.28
C ARG A 67 10.13 -11.39 18.71
N PRO A 68 11.40 -11.04 19.00
CA PRO A 68 12.55 -11.81 18.51
C PRO A 68 12.56 -13.25 19.01
N ASP A 69 12.14 -13.49 20.26
CA ASP A 69 12.10 -14.83 20.87
C ASP A 69 11.00 -15.71 20.26
N LEU A 70 10.00 -15.10 19.62
CA LEU A 70 8.89 -15.79 18.95
C LEU A 70 9.09 -15.94 17.44
N SER A 71 10.24 -15.49 16.92
CA SER A 71 10.56 -15.47 15.51
C SER A 71 11.66 -16.46 15.16
N ALA A 72 11.65 -16.95 13.92
CA ALA A 72 12.75 -17.74 13.39
C ALA A 72 14.04 -16.93 13.38
N SER A 73 15.17 -17.59 13.65
CA SER A 73 16.48 -16.96 13.59
C SER A 73 16.76 -16.39 12.20
N ALA A 74 17.44 -15.24 12.15
CA ALA A 74 17.81 -14.59 10.90
C ALA A 74 18.55 -15.56 9.96
N GLY A 75 18.15 -15.59 8.68
CA GLY A 75 18.71 -16.48 7.67
C GLY A 75 18.10 -17.88 7.59
N SER A 76 17.17 -18.25 8.50
CA SER A 76 16.46 -19.54 8.43
C SER A 76 15.51 -19.65 7.23
N TYR A 77 15.08 -18.50 6.71
CA TYR A 77 14.19 -18.37 5.55
C TYR A 77 14.72 -17.23 4.65
N GLU A 78 14.32 -17.24 3.37
CA GLU A 78 14.65 -16.17 2.41
C GLU A 78 14.08 -14.80 2.82
N PHE A 79 13.02 -14.82 3.65
CA PHE A 79 12.29 -13.65 4.12
C PHE A 79 12.14 -13.67 5.65
N PRO A 80 11.98 -12.51 6.31
CA PRO A 80 11.91 -12.41 7.76
C PRO A 80 10.50 -12.69 8.32
N GLY A 81 10.40 -12.78 9.65
CA GLY A 81 9.12 -12.73 10.37
C GLY A 81 8.37 -14.06 10.51
N MET A 82 8.98 -15.16 10.05
CA MET A 82 8.45 -16.51 10.30
C MET A 82 8.47 -16.85 11.79
N ARG A 83 7.55 -17.70 12.23
CA ARG A 83 7.55 -18.23 13.61
C ARG A 83 8.85 -18.92 14.00
N ILE A 84 9.19 -18.87 15.28
CA ILE A 84 10.19 -19.76 15.89
C ILE A 84 9.85 -21.23 15.63
N SER A 85 10.86 -22.10 15.51
CA SER A 85 10.66 -23.54 15.37
C SER A 85 10.01 -24.13 16.62
N ARG A 86 9.42 -25.32 16.49
CA ARG A 86 8.83 -26.04 17.64
C ARG A 86 9.87 -26.27 18.74
N ASP A 87 11.03 -26.81 18.38
CA ASP A 87 12.06 -27.17 19.35
C ASP A 87 12.63 -25.89 20.00
N GLY A 88 12.80 -24.80 19.24
CA GLY A 88 13.19 -23.51 19.80
C GLY A 88 12.14 -22.90 20.73
N PHE A 89 10.85 -23.12 20.47
CA PHE A 89 9.78 -22.71 21.37
C PHE A 89 9.77 -23.55 22.67
N TYR A 90 10.08 -24.84 22.59
CA TYR A 90 10.22 -25.69 23.78
C TYR A 90 11.43 -25.29 24.63
N ASP A 91 12.56 -24.98 24.00
CA ASP A 91 13.73 -24.44 24.68
C ASP A 91 13.40 -23.10 25.37
N LEU A 92 12.64 -22.23 24.70
CA LEU A 92 12.14 -20.99 25.28
C LEU A 92 11.28 -21.27 26.53
N LEU A 93 10.23 -22.08 26.42
CA LEU A 93 9.37 -22.40 27.57
C LEU A 93 10.15 -23.02 28.74
N GLY A 94 11.04 -23.97 28.44
CA GLY A 94 11.90 -24.60 29.44
C GLY A 94 12.81 -23.60 30.14
N SER A 95 13.41 -22.65 29.40
CA SER A 95 14.24 -21.58 29.99
C SER A 95 13.47 -20.67 30.94
N LEU A 96 12.15 -20.56 30.75
CA LEU A 96 11.24 -19.77 31.59
C LEU A 96 10.67 -20.57 32.77
N GLY A 97 11.07 -21.83 32.96
CA GLY A 97 10.56 -22.69 34.03
C GLY A 97 9.12 -23.15 33.81
N ILE A 98 8.59 -23.02 32.60
CA ILE A 98 7.25 -23.45 32.23
C ILE A 98 7.30 -24.95 31.90
N SER A 99 6.37 -25.74 32.42
CA SER A 99 6.23 -27.16 32.12
C SER A 99 5.00 -27.43 31.26
N ALA A 100 4.83 -28.68 30.83
CA ALA A 100 3.68 -29.13 30.04
C ALA A 100 2.32 -28.86 30.71
N ASP A 101 2.31 -28.91 32.05
CA ASP A 101 1.10 -28.79 32.87
C ASP A 101 0.83 -27.37 33.37
N THR A 102 1.75 -26.43 33.09
CA THR A 102 1.59 -25.03 33.49
C THR A 102 0.42 -24.37 32.74
N LEU A 103 -0.44 -23.66 33.47
CA LEU A 103 -1.36 -22.71 32.87
C LEU A 103 -0.63 -21.39 32.58
N ILE A 104 -0.53 -21.01 31.32
CA ILE A 104 0.09 -19.77 30.89
C ILE A 104 -0.96 -18.68 30.71
N ILE A 105 -0.74 -17.50 31.34
CA ILE A 105 -1.52 -16.29 31.10
C ILE A 105 -0.62 -15.28 30.36
N ALA A 106 -0.79 -15.17 29.04
CA ALA A 106 -0.04 -14.22 28.22
C ALA A 106 -0.70 -12.84 28.25
N TYR A 107 0.09 -11.78 28.36
CA TYR A 107 -0.41 -10.39 28.31
C TYR A 107 0.59 -9.46 27.62
N THR A 108 0.11 -8.30 27.18
CA THR A 108 0.92 -7.30 26.49
C THR A 108 0.33 -5.90 26.68
N ASP A 109 0.90 -4.89 26.03
CA ASP A 109 0.37 -3.52 26.01
C ASP A 109 -0.77 -3.38 24.98
N SER A 110 -1.14 -2.13 24.69
CA SER A 110 -2.12 -1.80 23.65
C SER A 110 -1.83 -2.51 22.32
N ALA A 111 -2.91 -2.98 21.69
CA ALA A 111 -2.97 -3.76 20.44
C ALA A 111 -2.94 -5.31 20.54
N TYR A 112 -2.78 -5.92 21.72
CA TYR A 112 -3.03 -7.34 22.07
C TYR A 112 -2.28 -8.44 21.28
N HIS A 113 -1.93 -8.22 20.03
CA HIS A 113 -1.57 -9.25 19.07
C HIS A 113 -0.28 -10.00 19.43
N ASP A 114 0.62 -9.42 20.21
CA ASP A 114 1.83 -10.12 20.68
C ASP A 114 1.49 -11.21 21.70
N ALA A 115 0.57 -10.95 22.64
CA ALA A 115 0.07 -11.97 23.58
C ALA A 115 -0.69 -13.08 22.84
N PHE A 116 -1.52 -12.72 21.86
CA PHE A 116 -2.19 -13.70 21.00
C PHE A 116 -1.22 -14.49 20.12
N ARG A 117 -0.12 -13.87 19.67
CA ARG A 117 0.92 -14.56 18.90
C ARG A 117 1.62 -15.62 19.75
N PHE A 118 1.96 -15.28 21.00
CA PHE A 118 2.47 -16.25 21.96
C PHE A 118 1.47 -17.41 22.16
N ALA A 119 0.20 -17.08 22.46
CA ALA A 119 -0.84 -18.08 22.69
C ALA A 119 -1.06 -19.00 21.47
N TRP A 120 -1.04 -18.43 20.27
CA TRP A 120 -1.19 -19.19 19.03
C TRP A 120 -0.02 -20.15 18.80
N LEU A 121 1.22 -19.74 19.10
CA LEU A 121 2.39 -20.62 19.03
C LEU A 121 2.31 -21.76 20.06
N ALA A 122 1.89 -21.44 21.28
CA ALA A 122 1.66 -22.44 22.33
C ALA A 122 0.64 -23.50 21.86
N ARG A 123 -0.52 -23.08 21.34
CA ARG A 123 -1.54 -24.00 20.78
C ARG A 123 -1.01 -24.80 19.58
N LEU A 124 -0.38 -24.12 18.62
CA LEU A 124 0.21 -24.76 17.44
C LEU A 124 1.17 -25.90 17.83
N TYR A 125 1.97 -25.69 18.88
CA TYR A 125 2.96 -26.64 19.36
C TYR A 125 2.46 -27.57 20.48
N GLY A 126 1.15 -27.60 20.73
CA GLY A 126 0.50 -28.59 21.60
C GLY A 126 0.39 -28.22 23.08
N HIS A 127 0.70 -26.97 23.46
CA HIS A 127 0.46 -26.45 24.80
C HIS A 127 -0.95 -25.83 24.88
N GLU A 128 -1.94 -26.63 25.26
CA GLU A 128 -3.36 -26.24 25.31
C GLU A 128 -3.72 -25.34 26.50
N GLN A 129 -2.90 -25.35 27.55
CA GLN A 129 -3.14 -24.59 28.78
C GLN A 129 -2.63 -23.15 28.67
N VAL A 130 -3.00 -22.46 27.60
CA VAL A 130 -2.64 -21.04 27.40
C VAL A 130 -3.88 -20.16 27.28
N ARG A 131 -3.83 -18.99 27.90
CA ARG A 131 -4.86 -17.96 27.97
C ARG A 131 -4.27 -16.59 27.72
N VAL A 132 -5.12 -15.63 27.36
CA VAL A 132 -4.74 -14.24 27.13
C VAL A 132 -5.48 -13.35 28.14
N LEU A 133 -4.75 -12.44 28.79
CA LEU A 133 -5.34 -11.41 29.65
C LEU A 133 -6.15 -10.43 28.78
N ASP A 134 -7.43 -10.29 29.09
CA ASP A 134 -8.39 -9.51 28.29
C ASP A 134 -8.41 -8.02 28.65
N VAL A 135 -7.24 -7.48 28.97
CA VAL A 135 -6.97 -6.05 29.16
C VAL A 135 -5.51 -5.77 28.83
N PRO A 136 -5.14 -4.58 28.35
CA PRO A 136 -3.74 -4.19 28.26
C PRO A 136 -3.15 -4.05 29.66
N PHE A 137 -1.82 -4.18 29.79
CA PHE A 137 -1.16 -4.01 31.09
C PHE A 137 -1.45 -2.65 31.75
N ASP A 138 -1.56 -1.57 30.98
CA ASP A 138 -1.90 -0.24 31.53
C ASP A 138 -3.24 -0.27 32.30
N ALA A 139 -4.24 -1.01 31.81
CA ALA A 139 -5.53 -1.15 32.49
C ALA A 139 -5.42 -1.98 33.78
N TRP A 140 -4.51 -2.96 33.84
CA TRP A 140 -4.17 -3.67 35.08
C TRP A 140 -3.62 -2.70 36.15
N VAL A 141 -2.74 -1.79 35.74
CA VAL A 141 -2.17 -0.76 36.60
C VAL A 141 -3.23 0.25 37.04
N GLU A 142 -4.08 0.72 36.12
CA GLU A 142 -5.18 1.66 36.40
C GLU A 142 -6.19 1.07 37.39
N ALA A 143 -6.47 -0.23 37.30
CA ALA A 143 -7.28 -0.98 38.25
C ALA A 143 -6.61 -1.15 39.63
N ARG A 144 -5.38 -0.67 39.81
CA ARG A 144 -4.57 -0.76 41.04
C ARG A 144 -4.31 -2.20 41.49
N LEU A 145 -4.22 -3.11 40.53
CA LEU A 145 -3.87 -4.50 40.79
C LEU A 145 -2.37 -4.63 41.10
N PRO A 146 -1.93 -5.73 41.75
CA PRO A 146 -0.54 -5.90 42.16
C PRO A 146 0.45 -5.80 40.99
N VAL A 147 1.57 -5.10 41.21
CA VAL A 147 2.68 -4.97 40.24
C VAL A 147 4.02 -5.23 40.93
N ALA A 148 4.98 -5.76 40.15
CA ALA A 148 6.37 -5.94 40.53
C ALA A 148 7.29 -5.21 39.53
N SER A 149 8.58 -5.11 39.84
CA SER A 149 9.60 -4.48 38.99
C SER A 149 10.93 -5.21 39.09
N GLY A 150 11.84 -4.91 38.17
CA GLY A 150 13.14 -5.58 38.04
C GLY A 150 13.10 -6.84 37.17
N ARG A 151 14.17 -7.64 37.25
CA ARG A 151 14.33 -8.85 36.43
C ARG A 151 13.64 -10.05 37.06
N SER A 152 13.07 -10.91 36.21
CA SER A 152 12.71 -12.27 36.59
C SER A 152 13.95 -13.18 36.48
N ALA A 153 14.00 -14.20 37.35
CA ALA A 153 15.04 -15.22 37.35
C ALA A 153 14.38 -16.61 37.41
N PRO A 154 13.72 -17.05 36.33
CA PRO A 154 13.08 -18.36 36.30
C PRO A 154 14.12 -19.47 36.45
N SER A 155 13.72 -20.59 37.07
CA SER A 155 14.54 -21.78 37.13
C SER A 155 14.28 -22.63 35.89
N ALA A 156 15.27 -22.73 35.02
CA ALA A 156 15.14 -23.48 33.77
C ALA A 156 14.86 -24.97 34.02
N ILE A 157 13.96 -25.54 33.23
CA ILE A 157 13.59 -26.96 33.24
C ILE A 157 13.60 -27.51 31.81
N GLY A 158 13.57 -28.84 31.68
CA GLY A 158 13.28 -29.47 30.39
C GLY A 158 11.79 -29.33 30.05
N TYR A 159 11.48 -28.92 28.82
CA TYR A 159 10.11 -28.85 28.33
C TYR A 159 9.81 -30.05 27.41
N GLU A 160 8.84 -30.86 27.79
CA GLU A 160 8.26 -31.90 26.93
C GLU A 160 6.80 -31.54 26.65
N ALA A 161 6.39 -31.45 25.38
CA ALA A 161 5.02 -31.07 25.08
C ALA A 161 4.02 -32.17 25.47
N PRO A 162 2.85 -31.78 26.01
CA PRO A 162 1.84 -32.73 26.50
C PRO A 162 1.07 -33.44 25.37
N GLY A 163 1.26 -33.08 24.09
CA GLY A 163 0.48 -33.62 22.98
C GLY A 163 1.11 -33.43 21.59
N ALA A 164 0.43 -33.95 20.57
CA ALA A 164 0.85 -33.78 19.18
C ALA A 164 0.60 -32.32 18.72
N ALA A 165 1.59 -31.70 18.09
CA ALA A 165 1.44 -30.37 17.51
C ALA A 165 0.25 -30.32 16.54
N SER A 166 -0.63 -29.35 16.72
CA SER A 166 -1.84 -29.20 15.91
C SER A 166 -1.53 -28.46 14.62
N GLY A 167 -0.96 -29.18 13.64
CA GLY A 167 -0.71 -28.64 12.30
C GLY A 167 -1.98 -28.16 11.58
N SER A 168 -3.17 -28.47 12.10
CA SER A 168 -4.46 -28.07 11.54
C SER A 168 -4.71 -26.56 11.59
N MET A 169 -4.04 -25.81 12.49
CA MET A 169 -4.16 -24.36 12.59
C MET A 169 -3.22 -23.59 11.65
N LEU A 170 -2.29 -24.28 10.97
CA LEU A 170 -1.31 -23.67 10.08
C LEU A 170 -1.76 -23.83 8.62
N ALA A 171 -1.69 -22.76 7.85
CA ALA A 171 -1.80 -22.80 6.40
C ALA A 171 -0.42 -22.55 5.79
N SER A 172 -0.05 -23.37 4.80
CA SER A 172 1.11 -23.14 3.95
C SER A 172 0.78 -22.13 2.84
N ARG A 173 1.82 -21.62 2.17
CA ARG A 173 1.67 -20.85 0.95
C ARG A 173 0.86 -21.60 -0.12
N ASP A 174 1.08 -22.90 -0.26
CA ASP A 174 0.39 -23.73 -1.25
C ASP A 174 -1.10 -23.90 -0.90
N ASP A 175 -1.46 -23.93 0.39
CA ASP A 175 -2.85 -23.88 0.83
C ASP A 175 -3.53 -22.57 0.39
N VAL A 176 -2.83 -21.44 0.50
CA VAL A 176 -3.37 -20.14 0.08
C VAL A 176 -3.53 -20.09 -1.45
N ILE A 177 -2.59 -20.63 -2.22
CA ILE A 177 -2.70 -20.75 -3.68
C ILE A 177 -3.90 -21.63 -4.06
N ALA A 178 -4.10 -22.75 -3.36
CA ALA A 178 -5.26 -23.62 -3.57
C ALA A 178 -6.57 -22.91 -3.21
N ALA A 179 -6.60 -22.14 -2.13
CA ALA A 179 -7.75 -21.36 -1.69
C ALA A 179 -8.24 -20.37 -2.74
N GLN A 180 -7.34 -19.79 -3.55
CA GLN A 180 -7.74 -18.88 -4.64
C GLN A 180 -8.60 -19.55 -5.72
N ARG A 181 -8.64 -20.88 -5.76
CA ARG A 181 -9.42 -21.69 -6.71
C ARG A 181 -10.63 -22.37 -6.06
N ASP A 182 -10.77 -22.26 -4.74
CA ASP A 182 -11.83 -22.91 -3.96
C ASP A 182 -12.87 -21.87 -3.48
N PRO A 183 -14.11 -21.90 -4.01
CA PRO A 183 -15.14 -20.97 -3.58
C PRO A 183 -15.61 -21.18 -2.12
N ASN A 184 -15.23 -22.28 -1.48
CA ASN A 184 -15.55 -22.55 -0.07
C ASN A 184 -14.48 -22.06 0.90
N THR A 185 -13.34 -21.59 0.40
CA THR A 185 -12.27 -21.06 1.23
C THR A 185 -12.18 -19.54 1.07
N ILE A 186 -12.16 -18.83 2.19
CA ILE A 186 -11.94 -17.39 2.23
C ILE A 186 -10.55 -17.10 2.79
N VAL A 187 -9.83 -16.23 2.11
CA VAL A 187 -8.56 -15.69 2.59
C VAL A 187 -8.84 -14.32 3.19
N VAL A 188 -8.39 -14.08 4.42
CA VAL A 188 -8.70 -12.87 5.19
C VAL A 188 -7.42 -12.10 5.48
N ASP A 189 -7.32 -10.88 4.98
CA ASP A 189 -6.23 -9.95 5.27
C ASP A 189 -6.58 -9.11 6.49
N THR A 190 -5.79 -9.25 7.56
CA THR A 190 -6.02 -8.56 8.83
C THR A 190 -5.16 -7.31 9.02
N ARG A 191 -4.46 -6.87 7.96
CA ARG A 191 -3.64 -5.66 7.98
C ARG A 191 -4.50 -4.40 7.97
N THR A 192 -3.86 -3.24 8.03
CA THR A 192 -4.55 -1.96 7.83
C THR A 192 -5.07 -1.81 6.41
N THR A 193 -6.09 -0.95 6.22
CA THR A 193 -6.62 -0.61 4.88
C THR A 193 -5.54 -0.07 3.94
N ALA A 194 -4.58 0.70 4.48
CA ALA A 194 -3.48 1.23 3.70
C ALA A 194 -2.50 0.14 3.23
N GLU A 195 -2.22 -0.87 4.05
CA GLU A 195 -1.43 -2.04 3.65
C GLU A 195 -2.17 -2.89 2.60
N PHE A 196 -3.45 -3.18 2.82
CA PHE A 196 -4.28 -4.00 1.93
C PHE A 196 -4.33 -3.43 0.51
N TRP A 197 -4.57 -2.12 0.38
CA TRP A 197 -4.60 -1.46 -0.92
C TRP A 197 -3.20 -1.16 -1.48
N GLY A 198 -2.15 -1.44 -0.71
CA GLY A 198 -0.78 -1.17 -1.09
C GLY A 198 -0.47 0.31 -1.17
N VAL A 199 -1.10 1.14 -0.33
CA VAL A 199 -0.74 2.55 -0.09
C VAL A 199 0.51 2.60 0.77
N THR A 200 0.55 1.79 1.83
CA THR A 200 1.68 1.65 2.75
C THR A 200 2.37 0.30 2.51
N VAL A 201 3.70 0.30 2.51
CA VAL A 201 4.53 -0.91 2.45
C VAL A 201 5.46 -0.90 3.65
N TYR A 202 5.38 -1.93 4.48
CA TYR A 202 6.27 -2.09 5.63
C TYR A 202 7.53 -2.88 5.25
N ALA A 203 8.59 -2.65 6.02
CA ALA A 203 9.87 -3.34 5.86
C ALA A 203 9.68 -4.86 5.85
N GLY A 204 10.50 -5.53 5.04
CA GLY A 204 10.42 -6.97 4.82
C GLY A 204 9.58 -7.36 3.60
N ALA A 205 8.53 -6.62 3.23
CA ALA A 205 7.76 -6.92 2.02
C ALA A 205 8.42 -6.36 0.75
N THR A 206 8.38 -7.12 -0.34
CA THR A 206 8.97 -6.73 -1.64
C THR A 206 7.94 -6.23 -2.65
N ARG A 207 6.64 -6.37 -2.33
CA ARG A 207 5.52 -5.98 -3.19
C ARG A 207 4.40 -5.33 -2.37
N ARG A 208 3.63 -4.46 -3.02
CA ARG A 208 2.48 -3.74 -2.46
C ARG A 208 1.15 -4.37 -2.88
N GLY A 209 0.12 -4.24 -2.05
CA GLY A 209 -1.23 -4.75 -2.33
C GLY A 209 -1.62 -5.87 -1.37
N HIS A 210 -2.49 -6.77 -1.84
CA HIS A 210 -3.00 -7.91 -1.08
C HIS A 210 -3.10 -9.17 -1.96
N ILE A 211 -3.39 -10.30 -1.32
CA ILE A 211 -3.59 -11.60 -1.98
C ILE A 211 -4.90 -11.52 -2.77
N PRO A 212 -4.92 -11.81 -4.08
CA PRO A 212 -6.13 -11.71 -4.88
C PRO A 212 -7.28 -12.52 -4.31
N GLY A 213 -8.47 -11.90 -4.26
CA GLY A 213 -9.67 -12.50 -3.69
C GLY A 213 -9.76 -12.41 -2.16
N ALA A 214 -8.75 -11.89 -1.48
CA ALA A 214 -8.79 -11.76 -0.02
C ALA A 214 -9.85 -10.75 0.43
N VAL A 215 -10.58 -11.12 1.48
CA VAL A 215 -11.47 -10.24 2.25
C VAL A 215 -10.62 -9.43 3.21
N HIS A 216 -10.89 -8.13 3.34
CA HIS A 216 -10.16 -7.25 4.25
C HIS A 216 -10.95 -7.02 5.54
N LEU A 217 -10.36 -7.33 6.69
CA LEU A 217 -10.89 -6.95 8.00
C LEU A 217 -9.74 -6.69 8.97
N ASN A 218 -9.45 -5.42 9.23
CA ASN A 218 -8.34 -5.01 10.09
C ASN A 218 -8.48 -5.58 11.52
N TYR A 219 -7.41 -6.19 12.05
CA TYR A 219 -7.41 -6.80 13.38
C TYR A 219 -7.78 -5.84 14.51
N THR A 220 -7.56 -4.53 14.34
CA THR A 220 -7.95 -3.51 15.34
C THR A 220 -9.46 -3.42 15.55
N MET A 221 -10.26 -4.02 14.67
CA MET A 221 -11.71 -4.11 14.84
C MET A 221 -12.12 -5.21 15.84
N ASN A 222 -11.17 -6.00 16.34
CA ASN A 222 -11.47 -7.11 17.26
C ASN A 222 -11.52 -6.70 18.74
N PHE A 223 -11.07 -5.49 19.07
CA PHE A 223 -10.94 -5.02 20.45
C PHE A 223 -11.19 -3.51 20.53
N ASP A 224 -11.49 -3.03 21.72
CA ASP A 224 -11.61 -1.62 22.06
C ASP A 224 -10.83 -1.32 23.35
N GLU A 225 -11.14 -0.19 24.00
CA GLU A 225 -10.55 0.23 25.27
C GLU A 225 -10.90 -0.69 26.45
N HIS A 226 -11.91 -1.56 26.32
CA HIS A 226 -12.38 -2.45 27.37
C HIS A 226 -11.91 -3.90 27.22
N GLY A 227 -11.31 -4.28 26.10
CA GLY A 227 -10.96 -5.68 25.85
C GLY A 227 -11.21 -6.10 24.42
N VAL A 228 -11.12 -7.40 24.19
CA VAL A 228 -11.72 -8.03 23.01
C VAL A 228 -13.22 -7.79 23.02
N LEU A 229 -13.79 -7.47 21.85
CA LEU A 229 -15.22 -7.22 21.73
C LEU A 229 -16.04 -8.46 22.14
N ASP A 230 -17.28 -8.24 22.58
CA ASP A 230 -18.16 -9.34 22.91
C ASP A 230 -18.48 -10.24 21.69
N ARG A 231 -18.90 -11.48 21.98
CA ARG A 231 -19.19 -12.50 20.97
C ARG A 231 -20.22 -12.02 19.92
N ALA A 232 -21.21 -11.22 20.32
CA ALA A 232 -22.27 -10.78 19.41
C ALA A 232 -21.76 -9.70 18.44
N ALA A 233 -20.98 -8.74 18.94
CA ALA A 233 -20.33 -7.71 18.14
C ALA A 233 -19.31 -8.31 17.17
N LEU A 234 -18.44 -9.20 17.66
CA LEU A 234 -17.48 -9.94 16.84
C LEU A 234 -18.19 -10.72 15.73
N ARG A 235 -19.23 -11.50 16.07
CA ARG A 235 -19.97 -12.29 15.08
C ARG A 235 -20.60 -11.40 14.01
N THR A 236 -21.23 -10.29 14.41
CA THR A 236 -21.87 -9.35 13.49
C THR A 236 -20.87 -8.78 12.47
N GLN A 237 -19.68 -8.37 12.92
CA GLN A 237 -18.69 -7.79 12.00
C GLN A 237 -18.08 -8.83 11.04
N PHE A 238 -17.78 -10.04 11.51
CA PHE A 238 -17.20 -11.08 10.66
C PHE A 238 -18.22 -11.54 9.61
N GLU A 239 -19.47 -11.79 10.01
CA GLU A 239 -20.53 -12.18 9.09
C GLU A 239 -20.83 -11.08 8.05
N ALA A 240 -20.79 -9.79 8.44
CA ALA A 240 -20.92 -8.66 7.51
C ALA A 240 -19.80 -8.60 6.46
N ALA A 241 -18.61 -9.10 6.79
CA ALA A 241 -17.50 -9.24 5.86
C ALA A 241 -17.54 -10.57 5.06
N GLY A 242 -18.56 -11.40 5.26
CA GLY A 242 -18.67 -12.73 4.62
C GLY A 242 -17.77 -13.80 5.26
N ILE A 243 -17.25 -13.54 6.46
CA ILE A 243 -16.43 -14.46 7.25
C ILE A 243 -17.38 -15.25 8.16
N THR A 244 -17.77 -16.45 7.72
CA THR A 244 -18.81 -17.27 8.35
C THR A 244 -18.30 -18.67 8.70
N PRO A 245 -18.89 -19.36 9.70
CA PRO A 245 -18.35 -20.63 10.21
C PRO A 245 -18.54 -21.83 9.27
N ASP A 246 -19.35 -21.70 8.21
CA ASP A 246 -19.54 -22.72 7.17
C ASP A 246 -18.43 -22.72 6.10
N ARG A 247 -17.50 -21.76 6.14
CA ARG A 247 -16.36 -21.64 5.22
C ARG A 247 -15.07 -22.17 5.85
N ASN A 248 -14.12 -22.53 5.00
CA ASN A 248 -12.72 -22.63 5.41
C ASN A 248 -12.12 -21.22 5.44
N ILE A 249 -11.39 -20.88 6.49
CA ILE A 249 -10.84 -19.54 6.66
C ILE A 249 -9.34 -19.61 6.78
N ILE A 250 -8.63 -18.82 5.97
CA ILE A 250 -7.18 -18.62 6.09
C ILE A 250 -6.92 -17.15 6.38
N VAL A 251 -6.48 -16.84 7.59
CA VAL A 251 -6.12 -15.47 7.99
C VAL A 251 -4.63 -15.20 7.73
N TYR A 252 -4.30 -13.98 7.35
CA TYR A 252 -2.91 -13.54 7.22
C TYR A 252 -2.77 -12.05 7.55
N CYS A 253 -1.55 -11.61 7.85
CA CYS A 253 -1.25 -10.19 8.03
C CYS A 253 0.06 -9.80 7.33
N HIS A 254 1.00 -9.12 8.00
CA HIS A 254 2.35 -8.88 7.46
C HIS A 254 3.31 -10.02 7.79
N VAL A 255 3.35 -10.47 9.05
CA VAL A 255 4.28 -11.49 9.59
C VAL A 255 3.60 -12.41 10.61
N GLY A 256 2.33 -12.77 10.41
CA GLY A 256 1.60 -13.72 11.27
C GLY A 256 1.08 -13.21 12.63
N GLY A 257 1.65 -12.17 13.24
CA GLY A 257 1.25 -11.69 14.58
C GLY A 257 -0.22 -11.25 14.70
N ARG A 258 -0.64 -10.24 13.92
CA ARG A 258 -2.05 -9.77 13.87
C ARG A 258 -3.03 -10.86 13.39
N ALA A 259 -2.54 -11.78 12.56
CA ALA A 259 -3.33 -12.90 12.08
C ALA A 259 -3.59 -13.92 13.19
N ALA A 260 -2.62 -14.16 14.08
CA ALA A 260 -2.77 -15.04 15.25
C ALA A 260 -3.92 -14.59 16.16
N MET A 261 -4.06 -13.28 16.41
CA MET A 261 -5.20 -12.74 17.16
C MET A 261 -6.53 -13.07 16.49
N THR A 262 -6.66 -12.78 15.19
CA THR A 262 -7.91 -13.03 14.46
C THR A 262 -8.20 -14.53 14.34
N ASN A 263 -7.16 -15.36 14.19
CA ASN A 263 -7.29 -16.81 14.17
C ASN A 263 -7.92 -17.33 15.46
N LEU A 264 -7.32 -17.01 16.61
CA LEU A 264 -7.79 -17.45 17.93
C LEU A 264 -9.16 -16.85 18.31
N ILE A 265 -9.48 -15.63 17.87
CA ILE A 265 -10.81 -15.06 18.07
C ILE A 265 -11.85 -15.85 17.27
N LEU A 266 -11.60 -16.16 16.00
CA LEU A 266 -12.52 -16.95 15.20
C LEU A 266 -12.67 -18.38 15.76
N SER A 267 -11.56 -19.06 16.08
CA SER A 267 -11.57 -20.45 16.55
C SER A 267 -12.07 -20.59 17.99
N ASP A 268 -11.46 -19.91 18.94
CA ASP A 268 -11.65 -20.17 20.37
C ASP A 268 -12.76 -19.28 20.96
N VAL A 269 -12.82 -18.01 20.55
CA VAL A 269 -13.86 -17.09 21.04
C VAL A 269 -15.16 -17.32 20.30
N LEU A 270 -15.17 -17.44 18.98
CA LEU A 270 -16.41 -17.61 18.21
C LEU A 270 -16.77 -19.08 17.92
N GLY A 271 -15.83 -20.01 18.02
CA GLY A 271 -16.09 -21.45 17.79
C GLY A 271 -16.12 -21.85 16.32
N TYR A 272 -15.43 -21.12 15.43
CA TYR A 272 -15.41 -21.43 14.01
C TYR A 272 -14.53 -22.68 13.78
N PRO A 273 -15.04 -23.72 13.09
CA PRO A 273 -14.39 -25.03 13.08
C PRO A 273 -13.15 -25.12 12.18
N ASN A 274 -13.05 -24.27 11.14
CA ASN A 274 -12.06 -24.40 10.08
C ASN A 274 -11.28 -23.10 9.89
N VAL A 275 -10.44 -22.74 10.87
CA VAL A 275 -9.65 -21.49 10.83
C VAL A 275 -8.16 -21.80 10.88
N ARG A 276 -7.44 -21.38 9.84
CA ARG A 276 -5.98 -21.54 9.71
C ARG A 276 -5.29 -20.20 9.60
N SER A 277 -4.05 -20.11 10.05
CA SER A 277 -3.21 -18.92 9.92
C SER A 277 -2.09 -19.18 8.93
N TYR A 278 -1.98 -18.33 7.91
CA TYR A 278 -0.85 -18.31 6.99
C TYR A 278 0.28 -17.48 7.60
N ASP A 279 1.20 -18.16 8.26
CA ASP A 279 2.26 -17.57 9.09
C ASP A 279 3.20 -16.66 8.29
N GLY A 280 3.66 -17.10 7.11
CA GLY A 280 4.51 -16.31 6.24
C GLY A 280 3.85 -15.03 5.73
N SER A 281 2.50 -15.03 5.70
CA SER A 281 1.71 -13.81 5.56
C SER A 281 2.08 -12.98 4.32
N TRP A 282 1.86 -11.67 4.34
CA TRP A 282 2.19 -10.80 3.21
C TRP A 282 3.67 -10.77 2.89
N VAL A 283 4.56 -10.90 3.90
CA VAL A 283 5.99 -10.91 3.67
C VAL A 283 6.35 -12.09 2.76
N GLU A 284 6.04 -13.35 3.10
CA GLU A 284 6.29 -14.50 2.22
C GLU A 284 5.61 -14.34 0.86
N TRP A 285 4.33 -13.96 0.85
CA TRP A 285 3.57 -13.83 -0.40
C TRP A 285 4.20 -12.82 -1.37
N SER A 286 4.72 -11.72 -0.82
CA SER A 286 5.31 -10.65 -1.63
C SER A 286 6.60 -11.07 -2.35
N TYR A 287 7.35 -12.06 -1.84
CA TYR A 287 8.57 -12.56 -2.51
C TYR A 287 8.28 -13.42 -3.73
N MET A 288 7.05 -13.91 -3.88
CA MET A 288 6.70 -14.72 -5.04
C MET A 288 6.79 -13.89 -6.33
N ARG A 289 7.62 -14.35 -7.27
CA ARG A 289 7.80 -13.72 -8.59
C ARG A 289 6.58 -13.92 -9.50
N ASP A 290 5.90 -15.05 -9.38
CA ASP A 290 4.70 -15.46 -10.14
C ASP A 290 3.39 -15.29 -9.35
N GLY A 291 3.48 -14.95 -8.06
CA GLY A 291 2.34 -14.67 -7.21
C GLY A 291 1.48 -13.54 -7.79
N SER A 292 0.20 -13.82 -8.01
CA SER A 292 -0.76 -12.78 -8.37
C SER A 292 -0.94 -11.82 -7.17
N VAL A 293 -0.97 -10.53 -7.45
CA VAL A 293 -1.16 -9.47 -6.44
C VAL A 293 -2.16 -8.47 -6.98
N VAL A 294 -3.12 -8.08 -6.14
CA VAL A 294 -4.02 -6.97 -6.45
C VAL A 294 -3.49 -5.72 -5.77
N SER A 295 -3.26 -4.67 -6.56
CA SER A 295 -2.91 -3.33 -6.07
C SER A 295 -3.94 -2.32 -6.59
N TYR A 296 -4.27 -1.36 -5.73
CA TYR A 296 -5.20 -0.25 -6.01
C TYR A 296 -4.89 0.50 -7.32
N PHE A 297 -3.61 0.51 -7.72
CA PHE A 297 -3.12 1.13 -8.94
C PHE A 297 -3.74 0.55 -10.23
N LEU A 298 -4.05 -0.75 -10.29
CA LEU A 298 -4.58 -1.41 -11.50
C LEU A 298 -6.09 -1.24 -11.68
N TYR A 299 -6.85 -1.24 -10.58
CA TYR A 299 -8.32 -1.16 -10.63
C TYR A 299 -8.82 0.26 -10.93
N LEU A 300 -8.20 1.27 -10.32
CA LEU A 300 -8.63 2.66 -10.50
C LEU A 300 -8.16 3.27 -11.81
N THR A 301 -6.98 2.93 -12.31
CA THR A 301 -6.58 3.38 -13.66
C THR A 301 -7.55 2.83 -14.71
N GLY A 302 -7.93 1.54 -14.64
CA GLY A 302 -8.92 0.95 -15.52
C GLY A 302 -10.32 1.56 -15.39
N ALA A 303 -10.86 1.65 -14.16
CA ALA A 303 -12.21 2.16 -13.91
C ALA A 303 -12.36 3.65 -14.20
N VAL A 304 -11.33 4.47 -13.91
CA VAL A 304 -11.33 5.91 -14.19
C VAL A 304 -11.20 6.17 -15.70
N PHE A 305 -10.37 5.40 -16.42
CA PHE A 305 -10.35 5.47 -17.89
C PHE A 305 -11.69 5.06 -18.48
N PHE A 306 -12.31 4.00 -17.97
CA PHE A 306 -13.62 3.54 -18.44
C PHE A 306 -14.72 4.57 -18.20
N ILE A 307 -14.83 5.12 -16.98
CA ILE A 307 -15.81 6.16 -16.64
C ILE A 307 -15.54 7.45 -17.42
N ALA A 308 -14.28 7.84 -17.63
CA ALA A 308 -13.92 8.99 -18.45
C ALA A 308 -14.32 8.77 -19.91
N ILE A 309 -14.02 7.60 -20.49
CA ILE A 309 -14.37 7.24 -21.88
C ILE A 309 -15.89 7.20 -22.05
N VAL A 310 -16.62 6.58 -21.12
CA VAL A 310 -18.08 6.49 -21.16
C VAL A 310 -18.72 7.87 -20.97
N SER A 311 -18.23 8.69 -20.04
CA SER A 311 -18.74 10.04 -19.83
C SER A 311 -18.47 10.95 -21.04
N ILE A 312 -17.26 10.90 -21.60
CA ILE A 312 -16.91 11.62 -22.83
C ILE A 312 -17.78 11.14 -24.00
N GLY A 313 -18.01 9.82 -24.11
CA GLY A 313 -18.84 9.20 -25.13
C GLY A 313 -20.32 9.58 -25.03
N LEU A 314 -20.89 9.60 -23.82
CA LEU A 314 -22.28 10.02 -23.57
C LEU A 314 -22.49 11.50 -23.85
N VAL A 315 -21.51 12.34 -23.49
CA VAL A 315 -21.52 13.78 -23.79
C VAL A 315 -21.43 14.00 -25.31
N HIS A 316 -20.57 13.25 -26.03
CA HIS A 316 -20.50 13.31 -27.48
C HIS A 316 -21.77 12.80 -28.19
N TRP A 317 -22.39 11.75 -27.65
CA TRP A 317 -23.64 11.19 -28.19
C TRP A 317 -24.81 12.17 -28.04
N LYS A 318 -24.93 12.85 -26.90
CA LYS A 318 -25.91 13.93 -26.70
C LYS A 318 -25.64 15.13 -27.63
N ARG A 319 -24.36 15.48 -27.84
CA ARG A 319 -23.88 16.56 -28.71
C ARG A 319 -24.25 16.37 -30.19
N ILE A 320 -24.17 15.14 -30.72
CA ILE A 320 -24.58 14.83 -32.12
C ILE A 320 -26.09 15.00 -32.30
N ARG A 321 -26.88 14.85 -31.23
CA ARG A 321 -28.34 14.81 -31.31
C ARG A 321 -29.03 16.16 -31.09
N SER A 322 -28.41 17.12 -30.39
CA SER A 322 -29.12 18.34 -29.92
C SER A 322 -28.85 19.62 -30.71
N GLY A 323 -27.75 19.72 -31.49
CA GLY A 323 -27.54 20.79 -32.47
C GLY A 323 -27.63 22.25 -31.98
N LYS A 324 -27.44 22.54 -30.68
CA LYS A 324 -27.48 23.91 -30.13
C LYS A 324 -26.42 24.13 -29.04
N ASP A 325 -25.67 25.21 -29.21
CA ASP A 325 -24.66 25.75 -28.29
C ASP A 325 -25.18 26.98 -27.51
N SER A 326 -24.53 27.24 -26.38
CA SER A 326 -24.53 28.47 -25.56
C SER A 326 -25.27 28.41 -24.21
N ALA A 327 -24.52 28.83 -23.18
CA ALA A 327 -24.80 28.90 -21.73
C ALA A 327 -24.41 27.68 -20.88
N LEU A 328 -24.81 26.46 -21.25
CA LEU A 328 -24.47 25.23 -20.50
C LEU A 328 -22.97 24.88 -20.55
N ASP A 329 -22.28 25.27 -21.63
CA ASP A 329 -20.84 25.01 -21.86
C ASP A 329 -19.91 25.59 -20.78
N LYS A 330 -20.34 26.63 -20.06
CA LYS A 330 -19.52 27.30 -19.04
C LYS A 330 -19.55 26.57 -17.70
N VAL A 331 -20.65 25.90 -17.40
CA VAL A 331 -20.86 25.16 -16.13
C VAL A 331 -20.20 23.79 -16.25
N ASP A 332 -20.34 23.13 -17.39
CA ASP A 332 -19.82 21.78 -17.61
C ASP A 332 -18.29 21.74 -17.68
N GLY A 333 -17.64 22.76 -18.29
CA GLY A 333 -16.19 22.89 -18.28
C GLY A 333 -15.62 23.17 -16.89
N ALA A 334 -16.33 23.95 -16.07
CA ALA A 334 -15.93 24.22 -14.69
C ALA A 334 -16.08 22.98 -13.80
N ILE A 335 -17.14 22.18 -13.99
CA ILE A 335 -17.34 20.91 -13.30
C ILE A 335 -16.27 19.90 -13.71
N GLY A 336 -15.92 19.79 -15.00
CA GLY A 336 -14.84 18.91 -15.46
C GLY A 336 -13.47 19.28 -14.88
N ILE A 337 -13.15 20.58 -14.80
CA ILE A 337 -11.89 21.06 -14.19
C ILE A 337 -11.92 20.85 -12.68
N ALA A 338 -13.01 21.19 -11.99
CA ALA A 338 -13.14 20.99 -10.55
C ALA A 338 -13.08 19.51 -10.17
N PHE A 339 -13.68 18.63 -10.97
CA PHE A 339 -13.60 17.18 -10.82
C PHE A 339 -12.17 16.68 -11.05
N THR A 340 -11.47 17.17 -12.08
CA THR A 340 -10.07 16.81 -12.34
C THR A 340 -9.13 17.28 -11.21
N VAL A 341 -9.31 18.51 -10.72
CA VAL A 341 -8.55 19.06 -9.58
C VAL A 341 -8.86 18.28 -8.30
N PHE A 342 -10.12 17.94 -8.07
CA PHE A 342 -10.54 17.08 -6.97
C PHE A 342 -9.91 15.69 -7.07
N LEU A 343 -9.86 15.08 -8.26
CA LEU A 343 -9.19 13.79 -8.47
C LEU A 343 -7.68 13.88 -8.20
N ILE A 344 -7.02 14.95 -8.67
CA ILE A 344 -5.58 15.19 -8.42
C ILE A 344 -5.29 15.32 -6.92
N TRP A 345 -6.15 16.04 -6.19
CA TRP A 345 -6.03 16.23 -4.75
C TRP A 345 -6.40 14.96 -3.95
N TYR A 346 -7.54 14.33 -4.24
CA TYR A 346 -8.07 13.16 -3.54
C TYR A 346 -7.18 11.93 -3.71
N PHE A 347 -6.65 11.69 -4.91
CA PHE A 347 -5.71 10.59 -5.17
C PHE A 347 -4.24 10.96 -4.88
N ASN A 348 -3.99 12.18 -4.41
CA ASN A 348 -2.66 12.69 -4.13
C ASN A 348 -1.68 12.44 -5.30
N LEU A 349 -2.11 12.72 -6.54
CA LEU A 349 -1.34 12.38 -7.76
C LEU A 349 0.02 13.10 -7.81
N PHE A 350 0.17 14.23 -7.11
CA PHE A 350 1.47 14.89 -6.90
C PHE A 350 2.50 13.99 -6.22
N SER A 351 2.03 13.01 -5.45
CA SER A 351 2.85 12.09 -4.69
C SER A 351 3.38 10.92 -5.55
N LEU A 352 2.77 10.62 -6.71
CA LEU A 352 3.32 9.69 -7.72
C LEU A 352 4.59 10.21 -8.41
N VAL A 353 4.80 11.51 -8.32
CA VAL A 353 5.93 12.25 -8.90
C VAL A 353 7.01 12.52 -7.85
N SER A 354 6.82 12.08 -6.59
CA SER A 354 7.83 12.25 -5.55
C SER A 354 9.08 11.43 -5.87
N MET A 355 10.25 11.99 -5.58
CA MET A 355 11.55 11.33 -5.85
C MET A 355 11.64 9.93 -5.22
N ASP A 356 10.97 9.73 -4.08
CA ASP A 356 10.95 8.48 -3.32
C ASP A 356 10.19 7.32 -4.03
N ARG A 357 9.39 7.61 -5.06
CA ARG A 357 8.56 6.63 -5.80
C ARG A 357 8.97 6.40 -7.25
N ILE A 358 10.07 7.03 -7.69
CA ILE A 358 10.57 6.89 -9.07
C ILE A 358 10.92 5.44 -9.39
N GLY A 359 11.50 4.70 -8.45
CA GLY A 359 11.84 3.27 -8.63
C GLY A 359 10.61 2.37 -8.83
N GLU A 360 9.48 2.71 -8.21
CA GLU A 360 8.23 1.94 -8.36
C GLU A 360 7.57 2.19 -9.72
N LEU A 361 7.58 3.45 -10.16
CA LEU A 361 7.07 3.82 -11.47
C LEU A 361 7.95 3.24 -12.58
N GLN A 362 9.27 3.16 -12.36
CA GLN A 362 10.19 2.45 -13.24
C GLN A 362 9.81 0.98 -13.37
N ALA A 363 9.72 0.26 -12.25
CA ALA A 363 9.35 -1.16 -12.25
C ALA A 363 7.98 -1.40 -12.91
N TRP A 364 7.02 -0.49 -12.71
CA TRP A 364 5.71 -0.57 -13.34
C TRP A 364 5.79 -0.38 -14.86
N ILE A 365 6.53 0.60 -15.37
CA ILE A 365 6.71 0.80 -16.81
C ILE A 365 7.46 -0.39 -17.43
N GLU A 366 8.49 -0.89 -16.75
CA GLU A 366 9.25 -2.07 -17.17
C GLU A 366 8.41 -3.35 -17.19
N SER A 367 7.39 -3.46 -16.34
CA SER A 367 6.47 -4.61 -16.31
C SER A 367 5.70 -4.84 -17.61
N PHE A 368 5.55 -3.79 -18.44
CA PHE A 368 4.93 -3.91 -19.77
C PHE A 368 5.90 -4.41 -20.84
N GLY A 369 7.16 -4.67 -20.50
CA GLY A 369 8.19 -5.15 -21.40
C GLY A 369 8.30 -4.27 -22.65
N PHE A 370 8.09 -4.87 -23.82
CA PHE A 370 8.16 -4.19 -25.12
C PHE A 370 7.15 -3.03 -25.27
N ALA A 371 6.01 -3.08 -24.55
CA ALA A 371 5.02 -2.01 -24.59
C ALA A 371 5.34 -0.82 -23.66
N GLY A 372 6.33 -0.95 -22.78
CA GLY A 372 6.73 0.08 -21.80
C GLY A 372 6.93 1.49 -22.39
N PRO A 373 7.69 1.65 -23.49
CA PRO A 373 7.86 2.95 -24.15
C PRO A 373 6.54 3.59 -24.61
N ILE A 374 5.62 2.78 -25.15
CA ILE A 374 4.32 3.27 -25.65
C ILE A 374 3.46 3.75 -24.47
N VAL A 375 3.44 2.97 -23.39
CA VAL A 375 2.72 3.32 -22.15
C VAL A 375 3.26 4.65 -21.59
N PHE A 376 4.58 4.80 -21.52
CA PHE A 376 5.21 6.03 -21.07
C PHE A 376 4.86 7.24 -21.95
N ILE A 377 4.94 7.10 -23.28
CA ILE A 377 4.59 8.16 -24.24
C ILE A 377 3.14 8.60 -24.05
N MET A 378 2.21 7.65 -23.89
CA MET A 378 0.80 7.91 -23.65
C MET A 378 0.59 8.67 -22.33
N LEU A 379 1.24 8.23 -21.26
CA LEU A 379 1.15 8.88 -19.95
C LEU A 379 1.65 10.32 -19.98
N PHE A 380 2.79 10.58 -20.63
CA PHE A 380 3.32 11.93 -20.75
C PHE A 380 2.42 12.81 -21.64
N ALA A 381 1.91 12.27 -22.75
CA ALA A 381 0.98 12.99 -23.62
C ALA A 381 -0.29 13.40 -22.86
N LEU A 382 -0.88 12.48 -22.09
CA LEU A 382 -2.03 12.75 -21.24
C LEU A 382 -1.70 13.73 -20.11
N GLY A 383 -0.55 13.57 -19.45
CA GLY A 383 -0.13 14.50 -18.41
C GLY A 383 -0.01 15.93 -18.92
N THR A 384 0.57 16.11 -20.10
CA THR A 384 0.65 17.42 -20.78
C THR A 384 -0.74 17.98 -21.10
N LEU A 385 -1.66 17.13 -21.59
CA LEU A 385 -3.05 17.50 -21.88
C LEU A 385 -3.83 17.87 -20.60
N PHE A 386 -3.48 17.33 -19.44
CA PHE A 386 -4.15 17.60 -18.16
C PHE A 386 -3.33 18.49 -17.22
N PHE A 387 -2.45 19.34 -17.78
CA PHE A 387 -1.68 20.35 -17.05
C PHE A 387 -0.69 19.81 -16.00
N LEU A 388 -0.31 18.53 -16.06
CA LEU A 388 0.76 18.00 -15.22
C LEU A 388 2.12 18.57 -15.66
N PRO A 389 3.03 18.89 -14.72
CA PRO A 389 4.38 19.37 -15.06
C PRO A 389 5.13 18.35 -15.92
N GLY A 390 5.89 18.80 -16.91
CA GLY A 390 6.67 17.92 -17.79
C GLY A 390 7.98 17.40 -17.17
N THR A 391 8.56 18.15 -16.22
CA THR A 391 9.86 17.82 -15.59
C THR A 391 9.89 16.43 -14.93
N PRO A 392 8.86 16.01 -14.17
CA PRO A 392 8.73 14.64 -13.66
C PRO A 392 8.89 13.57 -14.73
N PHE A 393 8.15 13.69 -15.84
CA PHE A 393 8.18 12.71 -16.93
C PHE A 393 9.55 12.66 -17.59
N ALA A 394 10.23 13.80 -17.74
CA ALA A 394 11.60 13.83 -18.25
C ALA A 394 12.58 13.10 -17.32
N ILE A 395 12.45 13.28 -16.00
CA ILE A 395 13.27 12.55 -15.01
C ILE A 395 13.01 11.05 -15.13
N ILE A 396 11.75 10.64 -15.11
CA ILE A 396 11.34 9.23 -15.24
C ILE A 396 11.88 8.64 -16.55
N ALA A 397 11.79 9.35 -17.67
CA ALA A 397 12.29 8.85 -18.94
C ALA A 397 13.80 8.55 -18.90
N GLY A 398 14.57 9.42 -18.24
CA GLY A 398 16.01 9.25 -18.08
C GLY A 398 16.36 8.08 -17.18
N VAL A 399 15.59 7.88 -16.12
CA VAL A 399 15.77 6.78 -15.17
C VAL A 399 15.40 5.42 -15.79
N VAL A 400 14.26 5.34 -16.48
CA VAL A 400 13.70 4.08 -17.01
C VAL A 400 14.37 3.63 -18.30
N PHE A 401 14.57 4.56 -19.24
CA PHE A 401 15.02 4.24 -20.60
C PHE A 401 16.45 4.71 -20.90
N GLY A 402 17.11 5.32 -19.91
CA GLY A 402 18.42 5.91 -20.07
C GLY A 402 18.42 7.24 -20.85
N PRO A 403 19.58 7.92 -20.96
CA PRO A 403 19.67 9.27 -21.51
C PRO A 403 19.17 9.40 -22.96
N LEU A 404 19.56 8.47 -23.83
CA LEU A 404 19.27 8.56 -25.28
C LEU A 404 17.82 8.20 -25.60
N LEU A 405 17.38 6.98 -25.26
CA LEU A 405 16.02 6.53 -25.54
C LEU A 405 14.99 7.28 -24.69
N GLY A 406 15.32 7.59 -23.44
CA GLY A 406 14.49 8.45 -22.59
C GLY A 406 14.23 9.80 -23.23
N SER A 407 15.22 10.40 -23.91
CA SER A 407 15.05 11.70 -24.56
C SER A 407 14.12 11.61 -25.76
N VAL A 408 14.23 10.53 -26.55
CA VAL A 408 13.34 10.27 -27.68
C VAL A 408 11.91 10.08 -27.20
N TYR A 409 11.68 9.23 -26.19
CA TYR A 409 10.33 8.94 -25.69
C TYR A 409 9.72 10.15 -24.96
N ALA A 410 10.50 10.86 -24.16
CA ALA A 410 10.07 12.09 -23.49
C ALA A 410 9.66 13.16 -24.50
N LEU A 411 10.49 13.39 -25.52
CA LEU A 411 10.20 14.38 -26.55
C LEU A 411 8.97 14.00 -27.37
N THR A 412 8.80 12.71 -27.67
CA THR A 412 7.64 12.19 -28.39
C THR A 412 6.36 12.40 -27.58
N GLY A 413 6.34 11.97 -26.31
CA GLY A 413 5.21 12.15 -25.42
C GLY A 413 4.82 13.62 -25.22
N ALA A 414 5.81 14.48 -24.95
CA ALA A 414 5.61 15.92 -24.79
C ALA A 414 5.07 16.57 -26.07
N THR A 415 5.56 16.18 -27.25
CA THR A 415 5.12 16.71 -28.55
C THR A 415 3.68 16.27 -28.85
N ILE A 416 3.34 15.00 -28.63
CA ILE A 416 1.98 14.49 -28.81
C ILE A 416 1.03 15.22 -27.86
N GLY A 417 1.37 15.32 -26.58
CA GLY A 417 0.57 16.02 -25.58
C GLY A 417 0.35 17.50 -25.91
N ALA A 418 1.40 18.22 -26.29
CA ALA A 418 1.32 19.62 -26.71
C ALA A 418 0.44 19.78 -27.96
N SER A 419 0.57 18.87 -28.93
CA SER A 419 -0.23 18.86 -30.15
C SER A 419 -1.71 18.59 -29.88
N LEU A 420 -2.02 17.65 -28.98
CA LEU A 420 -3.39 17.40 -28.52
C LEU A 420 -3.97 18.60 -27.78
N ALA A 421 -3.20 19.22 -26.89
CA ALA A 421 -3.61 20.43 -26.16
C ALA A 421 -3.87 21.62 -27.12
N MET A 422 -3.06 21.76 -28.17
CA MET A 422 -3.25 22.78 -29.21
C MET A 422 -4.54 22.53 -30.02
N LEU A 423 -4.79 21.28 -30.44
CA LEU A 423 -6.04 20.91 -31.12
C LEU A 423 -7.25 21.10 -30.20
N ALA A 424 -7.12 20.75 -28.92
CA ALA A 424 -8.16 20.95 -27.92
C ALA A 424 -8.45 22.44 -27.74
N GLY A 425 -7.43 23.29 -27.62
CA GLY A 425 -7.58 24.74 -27.60
C GLY A 425 -8.21 25.31 -28.87
N ARG A 426 -7.95 24.70 -30.04
CA ARG A 426 -8.49 25.14 -31.33
C ARG A 426 -9.96 24.77 -31.54
N TYR A 427 -10.36 23.54 -31.17
CA TYR A 427 -11.65 22.96 -31.56
C TYR A 427 -12.60 22.68 -30.40
N ALA A 428 -12.10 22.42 -29.19
CA ALA A 428 -12.93 22.00 -28.05
C ALA A 428 -13.06 23.09 -26.97
N PHE A 429 -11.97 23.82 -26.69
CA PHE A 429 -11.86 24.75 -25.57
C PHE A 429 -11.51 26.18 -25.99
N ARG A 430 -11.88 26.57 -27.21
CA ARG A 430 -11.52 27.86 -27.81
C ARG A 430 -11.94 29.05 -26.93
N SER A 431 -13.18 29.10 -26.47
CA SER A 431 -13.70 30.19 -25.63
C SER A 431 -13.03 30.27 -24.25
N TYR A 432 -12.47 29.16 -23.76
CA TYR A 432 -11.69 29.17 -22.51
C TYR A 432 -10.28 29.72 -22.75
N ALA A 433 -9.63 29.30 -23.83
CA ALA A 433 -8.33 29.83 -24.22
C ALA A 433 -8.40 31.35 -24.50
N GLU A 434 -9.47 31.84 -25.15
CA GLU A 434 -9.70 33.28 -25.37
C GLU A 434 -9.77 34.06 -24.05
N LYS A 435 -10.51 33.55 -23.05
CA LYS A 435 -10.56 34.15 -21.71
C LYS A 435 -9.23 34.15 -20.98
N LEU A 436 -8.41 33.10 -21.16
CA LEU A 436 -7.07 33.05 -20.57
C LEU A 436 -6.18 34.17 -21.15
N VAL A 437 -6.27 34.40 -22.47
CA VAL A 437 -5.56 35.48 -23.16
C VAL A 437 -6.04 36.86 -22.70
N GLU A 438 -7.36 37.07 -22.56
CA GLU A 438 -7.93 38.34 -22.07
C GLU A 438 -7.46 38.70 -20.66
N LYS A 439 -7.33 37.70 -19.78
CA LYS A 439 -6.95 37.91 -18.37
C LYS A 439 -5.44 38.01 -18.14
N ASN A 440 -4.61 37.56 -19.08
CA ASN A 440 -3.17 37.46 -18.88
C ASN A 440 -2.39 38.18 -19.99
N PRO A 441 -1.78 39.35 -19.68
CA PRO A 441 -0.98 40.11 -20.64
C PRO A 441 0.17 39.30 -21.26
N GLY A 442 0.76 38.36 -20.52
CA GLY A 442 1.83 37.48 -21.01
C GLY A 442 1.35 36.47 -22.05
N LEU A 443 0.11 35.99 -21.95
CA LEU A 443 -0.51 35.10 -22.94
C LEU A 443 -0.92 35.86 -24.19
N ARG A 444 -1.38 37.11 -24.05
CA ARG A 444 -1.69 38.00 -25.17
C ARG A 444 -0.47 38.31 -26.02
N LYS A 445 0.70 38.49 -25.40
CA LYS A 445 1.97 38.62 -26.12
C LYS A 445 2.26 37.44 -27.04
N ILE A 446 1.79 36.22 -26.73
CA ILE A 446 1.97 35.05 -27.59
C ILE A 446 1.14 35.20 -28.87
N ASP A 447 -0.14 35.53 -28.75
CA ASP A 447 -1.03 35.69 -29.90
C ASP A 447 -0.57 36.86 -30.80
N ASP A 448 -0.33 38.03 -30.20
CA ASP A 448 0.19 39.22 -30.89
C ASP A 448 1.57 38.94 -31.53
N GLY A 449 2.42 38.20 -30.83
CA GLY A 449 3.75 37.81 -31.31
C GLY A 449 3.68 36.86 -32.50
N VAL A 450 2.70 35.95 -32.54
CA VAL A 450 2.47 35.10 -33.70
C VAL A 450 1.94 35.91 -34.89
N VAL A 451 1.07 36.90 -34.66
CA VAL A 451 0.62 37.81 -35.73
C VAL A 451 1.80 38.56 -36.33
N LYS A 452 2.72 39.06 -35.50
CA LYS A 452 3.88 39.86 -35.94
C LYS A 452 5.02 39.04 -36.53
N HIS A 453 5.32 37.87 -35.96
CA HIS A 453 6.54 37.12 -36.25
C HIS A 453 6.30 35.70 -36.76
N GLY A 454 5.05 35.26 -36.84
CA GLY A 454 4.64 33.94 -37.29
C GLY A 454 5.15 32.83 -36.39
N TRP A 455 5.65 31.76 -37.01
CA TRP A 455 6.20 30.59 -36.31
C TRP A 455 7.46 30.90 -35.46
N ARG A 456 8.14 32.02 -35.70
CA ARG A 456 9.32 32.42 -34.89
C ARG A 456 8.94 32.69 -33.43
N MET A 457 7.71 33.13 -33.18
CA MET A 457 7.22 33.30 -31.80
C MET A 457 7.14 31.97 -31.05
N LEU A 458 6.77 30.89 -31.75
CA LEU A 458 6.79 29.54 -31.20
C LEU A 458 8.21 29.12 -30.81
N MET A 459 9.21 29.41 -31.64
CA MET A 459 10.60 29.12 -31.27
C MET A 459 11.02 29.81 -29.97
N ILE A 460 10.81 31.12 -29.90
CA ILE A 460 11.28 31.96 -28.80
C ILE A 460 10.70 31.47 -27.48
N THR A 461 9.41 31.19 -27.48
CA THR A 461 8.69 30.77 -26.27
C THR A 461 8.93 29.31 -25.89
N ARG A 462 9.55 28.48 -26.76
CA ARG A 462 10.08 27.16 -26.38
C ARG A 462 11.48 27.23 -25.77
N PHE A 463 12.29 28.22 -26.16
CA PHE A 463 13.60 28.46 -25.57
C PHE A 463 13.55 29.23 -24.25
N VAL A 464 12.71 30.26 -24.20
CA VAL A 464 12.56 31.15 -23.05
C VAL A 464 11.10 31.07 -22.60
N PRO A 465 10.73 30.01 -21.85
CA PRO A 465 9.36 29.79 -21.42
C PRO A 465 9.01 30.74 -20.26
N VAL A 466 8.76 32.01 -20.56
CA VAL A 466 8.22 33.01 -19.61
C VAL A 466 6.78 32.64 -19.20
N VAL A 467 6.10 31.88 -20.05
CA VAL A 467 4.73 31.41 -19.85
C VAL A 467 4.76 29.91 -19.54
N PRO A 468 3.93 29.42 -18.58
CA PRO A 468 3.82 27.99 -18.30
C PRO A 468 3.51 27.16 -19.54
N PHE A 469 4.35 26.14 -19.79
CA PHE A 469 4.32 25.27 -20.96
C PHE A 469 2.93 24.70 -21.28
N ASN A 470 2.21 24.21 -20.27
CA ASN A 470 0.91 23.59 -20.46
C ASN A 470 -0.14 24.59 -20.96
N VAL A 471 -0.17 25.80 -20.39
CA VAL A 471 -1.11 26.87 -20.76
C VAL A 471 -0.83 27.37 -22.18
N GLN A 472 0.45 27.55 -22.50
CA GLN A 472 0.92 28.00 -23.80
C GLN A 472 0.39 27.13 -24.95
N ASN A 473 0.30 25.80 -24.75
CA ASN A 473 -0.15 24.88 -25.79
C ASN A 473 -1.60 25.15 -26.25
N TYR A 474 -2.50 25.49 -25.31
CA TYR A 474 -3.89 25.87 -25.62
C TYR A 474 -3.99 27.23 -26.32
N VAL A 475 -3.16 28.19 -25.90
CA VAL A 475 -3.13 29.53 -26.51
C VAL A 475 -2.69 29.46 -27.97
N TYR A 476 -1.72 28.60 -28.31
CA TYR A 476 -1.36 28.36 -29.71
C TYR A 476 -2.50 27.80 -30.57
N GLY A 477 -3.51 27.16 -29.96
CA GLY A 477 -4.72 26.71 -30.64
C GLY A 477 -5.55 27.86 -31.24
N LEU A 478 -5.50 29.05 -30.63
CA LEU A 478 -6.15 30.27 -31.10
C LEU A 478 -5.43 30.92 -32.30
N THR A 479 -4.12 30.65 -32.41
CA THR A 479 -3.28 31.27 -33.41
C THR A 479 -3.44 30.64 -34.79
N ARG A 480 -2.96 31.34 -35.82
CA ARG A 480 -2.99 30.88 -37.23
C ARG A 480 -1.88 29.88 -37.58
N ILE A 481 -1.07 29.41 -36.63
CA ILE A 481 0.00 28.45 -36.92
C ILE A 481 -0.60 27.10 -37.37
N PRO A 482 -0.18 26.55 -38.52
CA PRO A 482 -0.62 25.23 -38.95
C PRO A 482 -0.19 24.13 -37.97
N PHE A 483 -1.00 23.08 -37.84
CA PHE A 483 -0.75 21.97 -36.90
C PHE A 483 0.66 21.37 -37.07
N TRP A 484 1.04 21.01 -38.29
CA TRP A 484 2.34 20.39 -38.56
C TRP A 484 3.52 21.33 -38.27
N THR A 485 3.36 22.62 -38.57
CA THR A 485 4.35 23.64 -38.19
C THR A 485 4.50 23.71 -36.67
N TYR A 486 3.40 23.66 -35.93
CA TYR A 486 3.44 23.66 -34.47
C TYR A 486 4.11 22.41 -33.89
N ALA A 487 3.71 21.22 -34.38
CA ALA A 487 4.21 19.93 -33.87
C ALA A 487 5.71 19.76 -34.13
N VAL A 488 6.16 20.00 -35.38
CA VAL A 488 7.57 19.83 -35.77
C VAL A 488 8.46 20.84 -35.05
N LEU A 489 8.07 22.12 -35.01
CA LEU A 489 8.89 23.14 -34.35
C LEU A 489 8.90 22.94 -32.83
N SER A 490 7.79 22.52 -32.21
CA SER A 490 7.80 22.17 -30.78
C SER A 490 8.75 21.00 -30.51
N MET A 491 8.73 19.94 -31.31
CA MET A 491 9.67 18.82 -31.17
C MET A 491 11.13 19.28 -31.29
N VAL A 492 11.45 20.06 -32.32
CA VAL A 492 12.83 20.54 -32.54
C VAL A 492 13.30 21.43 -31.40
N PHE A 493 12.50 22.42 -30.99
CA PHE A 493 12.94 23.44 -30.04
C PHE A 493 12.76 23.06 -28.58
N MET A 494 11.99 22.01 -28.27
CA MET A 494 11.96 21.40 -26.94
C MET A 494 13.10 20.40 -26.73
N SER A 495 13.65 19.83 -27.82
CA SER A 495 14.67 18.77 -27.75
C SER A 495 15.85 19.08 -26.82
N PRO A 496 16.44 20.30 -26.75
CA PRO A 496 17.62 20.54 -25.92
C PRO A 496 17.26 20.56 -24.44
N GLY A 497 16.14 21.21 -24.10
CA GLY A 497 15.65 21.28 -22.73
C GLY A 497 15.24 19.90 -22.22
N THR A 498 14.49 19.14 -23.03
CA THR A 498 14.11 17.77 -22.71
C THR A 498 15.34 16.88 -22.54
N ALA A 499 16.29 16.91 -23.47
CA ALA A 499 17.52 16.13 -23.37
C ALA A 499 18.33 16.51 -22.12
N ALA A 500 18.46 17.79 -21.78
CA ALA A 500 19.18 18.21 -20.57
C ALA A 500 18.59 17.58 -19.30
N TYR A 501 17.28 17.64 -19.09
CA TYR A 501 16.63 17.05 -17.92
C TYR A 501 16.74 15.52 -17.88
N VAL A 502 16.52 14.86 -19.01
CA VAL A 502 16.59 13.40 -19.12
C VAL A 502 18.00 12.90 -18.88
N PHE A 503 19.01 13.58 -19.45
CA PHE A 503 20.41 13.19 -19.30
C PHE A 503 20.89 13.34 -17.87
N ILE A 504 20.52 14.45 -17.19
CA ILE A 504 20.85 14.65 -15.77
C ILE A 504 20.26 13.51 -14.92
N ALA A 505 19.00 13.15 -15.16
CA ALA A 505 18.33 12.08 -14.42
C ALA A 505 18.93 10.70 -14.70
N GLY A 506 19.14 10.36 -15.98
CA GLY A 506 19.72 9.07 -16.36
C GLY A 506 21.16 8.90 -15.88
N ALA A 507 21.94 9.99 -15.84
CA ALA A 507 23.32 9.99 -15.34
C ALA A 507 23.40 9.73 -13.83
N ALA A 508 22.43 10.25 -13.05
CA ALA A 508 22.37 10.05 -11.61
C ALA A 508 22.07 8.58 -11.21
N VAL A 509 21.31 7.85 -12.03
CA VAL A 509 20.90 6.46 -11.72
C VAL A 509 21.82 5.41 -12.33
N SER A 510 22.49 5.70 -13.44
CA SER A 510 23.38 4.75 -14.12
C SER A 510 24.74 4.54 -13.45
N GLY A 511 25.00 5.15 -12.28
CA GLY A 511 26.29 5.07 -11.59
C GLY A 511 27.46 5.61 -12.44
N ALA A 512 27.15 6.48 -13.41
CA ALA A 512 28.12 6.97 -14.39
C ALA A 512 29.24 7.75 -13.68
N ASN A 513 30.49 7.54 -14.10
CA ASN A 513 31.60 8.28 -13.51
C ASN A 513 31.41 9.79 -13.73
N ILE A 514 32.01 10.61 -12.84
CA ILE A 514 31.92 12.07 -12.90
C ILE A 514 32.30 12.61 -14.30
N GLY A 515 33.24 11.98 -15.00
CA GLY A 515 33.62 12.36 -16.36
C GLY A 515 32.50 12.21 -17.39
N THR A 516 31.70 11.15 -17.30
CA THR A 516 30.55 10.89 -18.17
C THR A 516 29.42 11.87 -17.87
N ILE A 517 29.17 12.14 -16.58
CA ILE A 517 28.21 13.15 -16.13
C ILE A 517 28.61 14.54 -16.64
N MET A 518 29.88 14.92 -16.50
CA MET A 518 30.41 16.20 -17.02
C MET A 518 30.36 16.28 -18.55
N THR A 519 30.57 15.16 -19.26
CA THR A 519 30.42 15.09 -20.72
C THR A 519 28.98 15.33 -21.13
N TYR A 520 28.01 14.76 -20.42
CA TYR A 520 26.59 15.01 -20.66
C TYR A 520 26.18 16.45 -20.38
N PHE A 521 26.68 17.06 -19.30
CA PHE A 521 26.49 18.50 -19.05
C PHE A 521 27.11 19.35 -20.17
N ALA A 522 28.30 19.01 -20.66
CA ALA A 522 28.95 19.72 -21.75
C ALA A 522 28.16 19.60 -23.07
N ILE A 523 27.66 18.42 -23.42
CA ILE A 523 26.82 18.22 -24.61
C ILE A 523 25.50 19.01 -24.49
N ALA A 524 24.83 18.93 -23.34
CA ALA A 524 23.59 19.67 -23.09
C ALA A 524 23.82 21.19 -23.15
N ALA A 525 24.91 21.68 -22.55
CA ALA A 525 25.29 23.09 -22.60
C ALA A 525 25.63 23.55 -24.03
N VAL A 526 26.37 22.74 -24.82
CA VAL A 526 26.69 23.05 -26.22
C VAL A 526 25.43 23.07 -27.08
N LEU A 527 24.50 22.13 -26.88
CA LEU A 527 23.21 22.13 -27.59
C LEU A 527 22.39 23.37 -27.23
N LEU A 528 22.29 23.69 -25.94
CA LEU A 528 21.52 24.83 -25.44
C LEU A 528 22.13 26.17 -25.88
N VAL A 529 23.45 26.30 -25.84
CA VAL A 529 24.19 27.48 -26.35
C VAL A 529 24.09 27.58 -27.87
N GLY A 530 24.36 26.51 -28.62
CA GLY A 530 24.24 26.51 -30.08
C GLY A 530 22.83 26.88 -30.57
N LEU A 531 21.80 26.40 -29.87
CA LEU A 531 20.41 26.68 -30.21
C LEU A 531 19.90 28.04 -29.68
N SER A 532 20.44 28.57 -28.60
CA SER A 532 20.16 29.94 -28.13
C SER A 532 20.85 31.02 -28.96
N LEU A 533 21.92 30.67 -29.69
CA LEU A 533 22.59 31.56 -30.65
C LEU A 533 21.84 31.65 -32.00
N LEU A 534 20.98 30.68 -32.34
CA LEU A 534 20.18 30.67 -33.56
C LEU A 534 19.28 31.92 -33.70
N PRO A 535 18.54 32.38 -32.67
CA PRO A 535 17.82 33.65 -32.71
C PRO A 535 18.70 34.85 -33.03
N GLY A 536 19.93 34.92 -32.50
CA GLY A 536 20.90 36.00 -32.76
C GLY A 536 21.46 35.98 -34.20
N LEU A 537 21.72 34.79 -34.72
CA LEU A 537 22.15 34.57 -36.11
C LEU A 537 21.01 34.89 -37.11
N LEU A 538 19.76 34.59 -36.74
CA LEU A 538 18.57 34.97 -37.50
C LEU A 538 18.30 36.49 -37.42
N LYS A 539 18.54 37.12 -36.26
CA LYS A 539 18.48 38.58 -36.04
C LYS A 539 19.37 39.34 -37.03
N LYS A 540 20.58 38.83 -37.26
CA LYS A 540 21.57 39.43 -38.18
C LYS A 540 21.13 39.39 -39.65
N LYS A 541 20.11 38.59 -39.99
CA LYS A 541 19.47 38.54 -41.32
C LYS A 541 18.08 39.20 -41.39
N SER A 542 17.46 39.59 -40.27
CA SER A 542 16.06 40.07 -40.29
C SER A 542 15.69 41.22 -39.33
N GLY A 543 16.64 42.10 -38.94
CA GLY A 543 16.32 43.41 -38.36
C GLY A 543 15.42 43.40 -37.11
N ALA A 544 15.65 42.49 -36.16
CA ALA A 544 14.71 42.23 -35.07
C ALA A 544 15.15 42.84 -33.73
N ALA A 545 15.24 44.17 -33.58
CA ALA A 545 15.62 44.80 -32.31
C ALA A 545 14.48 44.91 -31.26
N ASP A 546 13.21 44.85 -31.67
CA ASP A 546 12.07 45.21 -30.79
C ASP A 546 11.45 44.07 -29.96
N ILE A 547 12.08 42.89 -29.90
CA ILE A 547 11.41 41.66 -29.42
C ILE A 547 11.47 41.48 -27.88
N LEU A 548 12.28 42.24 -27.14
CA LEU A 548 12.48 42.04 -25.68
C LEU A 548 12.35 43.32 -24.83
N GLY A 549 11.58 44.31 -25.31
CA GLY A 549 11.12 45.44 -24.49
C GLY A 549 9.95 45.06 -23.57
#